data_AF-A0A2K8SDX9-F1
#
_entry.id   AF-A0A2K8SDX9-F1
#
_cell.length_a   1.000
_cell.length_b   1.000
_cell.length_c   1.000
_cell.angle_alpha   90.00
_cell.angle_beta   90.00
_cell.angle_gamma   90.00
#
_symmetry.space_group_name_H-M   'P 1'
#
loop_
_entity.id
_entity.type
_entity.pdbx_description
1 polymer ?
#
loop_
_entity_poly.entity_id
_entity_poly.type
_entity_poly.pdbx_seq_one_letter_code
_entity_poly.pdbx_strand_id
1 'polypeptide(L)'
;MKKLRYLAILIFSLLIGASLFFIANTSFESNSIHKTTYDNYVYFKVKFDITLLDKEILPVKLKNNNNTNKTKDFLKENKLTYLENLFEIENNKNLKKNNTILFYPKDTIEVLRISRFEVKKEFFTSRSISETLAEKSVDIFLDTKNSFEECMTKLQEIYKGTFNAEFYKKALPKLIY
;
A
#
# COMPACT_ATOMS: atom_id res chain seq x y z
N MET A 1 -9.30 -67.04 -39.45
CA MET A 1 -10.10 -66.30 -38.44
C MET A 1 -9.30 -65.79 -37.23
N LYS A 2 -8.32 -66.53 -36.67
CA LYS A 2 -7.55 -66.07 -35.49
C LYS A 2 -6.77 -64.75 -35.71
N LYS A 3 -6.11 -64.60 -36.87
CA LYS A 3 -5.36 -63.37 -37.23
C LYS A 3 -6.25 -62.12 -37.31
N LEU A 4 -7.50 -62.26 -37.76
CA LEU A 4 -8.46 -61.16 -37.83
C LEU A 4 -8.90 -60.69 -36.43
N ARG A 5 -9.04 -61.64 -35.48
CA ARG A 5 -9.35 -61.32 -34.07
C ARG A 5 -8.20 -60.57 -33.39
N TYR A 6 -6.95 -60.99 -33.63
CA TYR A 6 -5.79 -60.26 -33.09
C TYR A 6 -5.65 -58.87 -33.70
N LEU A 7 -5.94 -58.71 -34.99
CA LEU A 7 -5.96 -57.40 -35.65
C LEU A 7 -7.04 -56.50 -35.03
N ALA A 8 -8.25 -57.02 -34.80
CA ALA A 8 -9.34 -56.27 -34.18
C ALA A 8 -9.00 -55.84 -32.74
N ILE A 9 -8.39 -56.72 -31.94
CA ILE A 9 -7.94 -56.40 -30.57
C ILE A 9 -6.87 -55.30 -30.59
N LEU A 10 -5.93 -55.36 -31.53
CA LEU A 10 -4.86 -54.38 -31.65
C LEU A 10 -5.42 -53.00 -32.04
N ILE A 11 -6.36 -52.94 -32.98
CA ILE A 11 -7.05 -51.70 -33.37
C ILE A 11 -7.84 -51.12 -32.20
N PHE A 12 -8.53 -51.96 -31.43
CA PHE A 12 -9.29 -51.51 -30.25
C PHE A 12 -8.36 -50.94 -29.16
N SER A 13 -7.22 -51.58 -28.90
CA SER A 13 -6.24 -51.07 -27.93
C SER A 13 -5.65 -49.73 -28.37
N LEU A 14 -5.43 -49.54 -29.68
CA LEU A 14 -4.90 -48.32 -30.24
C LEU A 14 -5.91 -47.17 -30.16
N LEU A 15 -7.20 -47.45 -30.40
CA LEU A 15 -8.29 -46.49 -30.25
C LEU A 15 -8.48 -46.04 -28.80
N ILE A 16 -8.40 -46.97 -27.85
CA ILE A 16 -8.46 -46.63 -26.42
C ILE A 16 -7.27 -45.76 -26.03
N GLY A 17 -6.05 -46.12 -26.44
CA GLY A 17 -4.85 -45.31 -26.20
C GLY A 17 -4.94 -43.91 -26.82
N ALA A 18 -5.42 -43.81 -28.06
CA ALA A 18 -5.63 -42.52 -28.74
C ALA A 18 -6.69 -41.67 -28.01
N SER A 19 -7.79 -42.28 -27.56
CA SER A 19 -8.84 -41.55 -26.83
C SER A 19 -8.33 -40.99 -25.50
N LEU A 20 -7.52 -41.75 -24.75
CA LEU A 20 -6.89 -41.30 -23.51
C LEU A 20 -5.86 -40.20 -23.77
N PHE A 21 -5.08 -40.30 -24.86
CA PHE A 21 -4.14 -39.26 -25.28
C PHE A 21 -4.85 -37.94 -25.64
N PHE A 22 -5.97 -38.01 -26.38
CA PHE A 22 -6.77 -36.83 -26.68
C PHE A 22 -7.42 -36.23 -25.43
N ILE A 23 -7.97 -37.06 -24.52
CA ILE A 23 -8.53 -36.56 -23.25
C ILE A 23 -7.43 -35.87 -22.43
N ALA A 24 -6.25 -36.48 -22.29
CA ALA A 24 -5.11 -35.90 -21.57
C ALA A 24 -4.66 -34.55 -22.17
N ASN A 25 -4.63 -34.43 -23.51
CA ASN A 25 -4.30 -33.17 -24.18
C ASN A 25 -5.42 -32.11 -24.10
N THR A 26 -6.70 -32.51 -24.10
CA THR A 26 -7.81 -31.56 -23.93
C THR A 26 -7.93 -31.04 -22.48
N SER A 27 -7.51 -31.83 -21.49
CA SER A 27 -7.44 -31.39 -20.09
C SER A 27 -6.31 -30.38 -19.81
N PHE A 28 -5.43 -30.10 -20.78
CA PHE A 28 -4.36 -29.10 -20.64
C PHE A 28 -4.75 -27.72 -21.19
N GLU A 29 -5.95 -27.57 -21.77
CA GLU A 29 -6.41 -26.32 -22.37
C GLU A 29 -7.76 -25.85 -21.77
N SER A 30 -7.82 -25.79 -20.44
CA SER A 30 -8.84 -24.98 -19.74
C SER A 30 -8.35 -24.43 -18.40
N ASN A 31 -7.05 -24.13 -18.29
CA ASN A 31 -6.69 -22.97 -17.51
C ASN A 31 -6.76 -21.80 -18.48
N SER A 32 -7.96 -21.28 -18.69
CA SER A 32 -8.06 -19.84 -18.91
C SER A 32 -7.33 -19.23 -17.73
N ILE A 33 -6.05 -18.91 -17.92
CA ILE A 33 -5.38 -17.90 -17.14
C ILE A 33 -6.36 -16.76 -17.27
N HIS A 34 -7.13 -16.51 -16.20
CA HIS A 34 -7.65 -15.20 -15.95
C HIS A 34 -6.42 -14.33 -16.19
N LYS A 35 -6.37 -13.67 -17.36
CA LYS A 35 -5.67 -12.41 -17.45
C LYS A 35 -6.31 -11.65 -16.31
N THR A 36 -5.67 -11.67 -15.15
CA THR A 36 -5.73 -10.59 -14.21
C THR A 36 -5.38 -9.42 -15.10
N THR A 37 -6.41 -8.74 -15.61
CA THR A 37 -6.27 -7.35 -15.95
C THR A 37 -5.66 -6.78 -14.69
N TYR A 38 -4.36 -6.52 -14.73
CA TYR A 38 -3.72 -5.70 -13.73
C TYR A 38 -4.49 -4.40 -13.82
N ASP A 39 -5.55 -4.28 -13.03
CA ASP A 39 -6.35 -3.10 -13.08
C ASP A 39 -5.42 -1.99 -12.66
N ASN A 40 -5.14 -1.10 -13.61
CA ASN A 40 -4.15 -0.04 -13.47
C ASN A 40 -4.74 1.02 -12.53
N TYR A 41 -4.90 0.68 -11.25
CA TYR A 41 -5.37 1.58 -10.21
C TYR A 41 -4.16 2.28 -9.60
N VAL A 42 -4.35 3.57 -9.34
CA VAL A 42 -3.48 4.39 -8.51
C VAL A 42 -4.16 4.57 -7.17
N TYR A 43 -3.46 4.19 -6.11
CA TYR A 43 -3.90 4.31 -4.72
C TYR A 43 -3.49 5.67 -4.15
N PHE A 44 -4.37 6.24 -3.36
CA PHE A 44 -4.14 7.48 -2.66
C PHE A 44 -3.95 7.13 -1.20
N LYS A 45 -2.79 7.46 -0.66
CA LYS A 45 -2.45 7.11 0.73
C LYS A 45 -1.99 8.35 1.47
N VAL A 46 -2.50 8.52 2.68
CA VAL A 46 -2.00 9.53 3.59
C VAL A 46 -0.69 9.02 4.22
N LYS A 47 0.33 9.86 4.22
CA LYS A 47 1.66 9.52 4.75
C LYS A 47 1.58 9.33 6.27
N PHE A 48 2.43 8.44 6.80
CA PHE A 48 2.57 8.17 8.24
C PHE A 48 1.30 7.65 8.94
N ASP A 49 0.39 7.04 8.19
CA ASP A 49 -0.90 6.54 8.70
C ASP A 49 -1.65 7.60 9.50
N ILE A 50 -1.60 8.85 9.03
CA ILE A 50 -2.41 9.94 9.58
C ILE A 50 -3.86 9.69 9.17
N THR A 51 -4.73 9.58 10.17
CA THR A 51 -6.16 9.36 9.95
C THR A 51 -6.84 10.72 9.82
N LEU A 52 -7.44 10.99 8.66
CA LEU A 52 -8.26 12.18 8.44
C LEU A 52 -9.58 12.03 9.18
N LEU A 53 -10.10 13.13 9.76
CA LEU A 53 -11.44 13.11 10.35
C LEU A 53 -12.51 13.00 9.26
N ASP A 54 -12.39 13.83 8.22
CA ASP A 54 -13.15 13.67 6.99
C ASP A 54 -12.45 12.68 6.05
N LYS A 55 -13.06 11.51 5.87
CA LYS A 55 -12.52 10.44 5.01
C LYS A 55 -12.89 10.61 3.54
N GLU A 56 -13.86 11.45 3.21
CA GLU A 56 -14.37 11.62 1.84
C GLU A 56 -13.53 12.60 1.03
N ILE A 57 -12.76 13.45 1.70
CA ILE A 57 -11.88 14.45 1.08
C ILE A 57 -10.83 13.85 0.15
N LEU A 58 -10.41 12.60 0.41
CA LEU A 58 -9.39 11.89 -0.36
C LEU A 58 -9.96 10.56 -0.89
N PRO A 59 -10.10 10.39 -2.22
CA PRO A 59 -10.56 9.12 -2.78
C PRO A 59 -9.56 8.01 -2.46
N VAL A 60 -10.01 6.74 -2.36
CA VAL A 60 -9.12 5.61 -2.02
C VAL A 60 -8.22 5.20 -3.18
N LYS A 61 -8.80 5.10 -4.38
CA LYS A 61 -8.10 4.69 -5.61
C LYS A 61 -8.84 5.17 -6.85
N LEU A 62 -8.11 5.40 -7.93
CA LEU A 62 -8.68 5.73 -9.25
C LEU A 62 -7.97 4.98 -10.36
N LYS A 63 -8.70 4.70 -11.44
CA LYS A 63 -8.15 3.99 -12.60
C LYS A 63 -7.30 4.93 -13.46
N ASN A 64 -6.11 4.48 -13.81
CA ASN A 64 -5.15 5.16 -14.67
C ASN A 64 -5.35 4.74 -16.13
N ASN A 65 -6.45 5.22 -16.71
CA ASN A 65 -6.88 4.88 -18.07
C ASN A 65 -5.81 5.22 -19.12
N ASN A 66 -5.12 6.34 -18.96
CA ASN A 66 -4.14 6.85 -19.92
C ASN A 66 -2.73 6.30 -19.67
N ASN A 67 -2.56 5.42 -18.68
CA ASN A 67 -1.26 4.89 -18.30
C ASN A 67 -0.26 6.05 -18.06
N THR A 68 -0.63 6.99 -17.19
CA THR A 68 0.18 8.15 -16.85
C THR A 68 1.28 7.78 -15.88
N ASN A 69 2.49 8.32 -16.11
CA ASN A 69 3.69 8.02 -15.33
C ASN A 69 3.95 9.02 -14.20
N LYS A 70 3.40 10.23 -14.28
CA LYS A 70 3.67 11.29 -13.31
C LYS A 70 2.45 11.58 -12.47
N THR A 71 2.68 11.86 -11.19
CA THR A 71 1.64 12.23 -10.23
C THR A 71 0.84 13.45 -10.69
N LYS A 72 1.53 14.53 -11.07
CA LYS A 72 0.89 15.77 -11.50
C LYS A 72 -0.01 15.59 -12.72
N ASP A 73 0.48 14.86 -13.72
CA ASP A 73 -0.26 14.58 -14.95
C ASP A 73 -1.52 13.76 -14.62
N PHE A 74 -1.38 12.73 -13.77
CA PHE A 74 -2.49 11.90 -13.33
C PHE A 74 -3.56 12.68 -12.56
N LEU A 75 -3.17 13.56 -11.64
CA LEU A 75 -4.11 14.41 -10.90
C LEU A 75 -4.83 15.40 -11.83
N LYS A 76 -4.14 15.97 -12.82
CA LYS A 76 -4.72 16.88 -13.81
C LYS A 76 -5.77 16.18 -14.66
N GLU A 77 -5.46 15.00 -15.18
CA GLU A 77 -6.38 14.21 -16.02
C GLU A 77 -7.65 13.80 -15.27
N ASN A 78 -7.53 13.49 -13.97
CA ASN A 78 -8.65 13.11 -13.12
C ASN A 78 -9.35 14.30 -12.45
N LYS A 79 -9.00 15.55 -12.80
CA LYS A 79 -9.57 16.79 -12.22
C LYS A 79 -9.39 16.89 -10.70
N LEU A 80 -8.29 16.35 -10.17
CA LEU A 80 -7.96 16.31 -8.75
C LEU A 80 -6.90 17.33 -8.33
N THR A 81 -6.62 18.34 -9.15
CA THR A 81 -5.62 19.37 -8.82
C THR A 81 -6.00 20.19 -7.58
N TYR A 82 -7.28 20.22 -7.21
CA TYR A 82 -7.73 20.84 -5.95
C TYR A 82 -7.08 20.21 -4.71
N LEU A 83 -6.64 18.94 -4.78
CA LEU A 83 -5.95 18.27 -3.68
C LEU A 83 -4.62 18.95 -3.32
N GLU A 84 -3.99 19.69 -4.24
CA GLU A 84 -2.77 20.46 -3.95
C GLU A 84 -3.03 21.63 -2.97
N ASN A 85 -4.29 22.06 -2.83
CA ASN A 85 -4.67 23.07 -1.85
C ASN A 85 -4.78 22.47 -0.44
N LEU A 86 -5.09 21.17 -0.33
CA LEU A 86 -5.41 20.48 0.92
C LEU A 86 -4.23 19.65 1.44
N PHE A 87 -3.37 19.18 0.54
CA PHE A 87 -2.27 18.26 0.84
C PHE A 87 -0.96 18.73 0.20
N GLU A 88 0.16 18.45 0.86
CA GLU A 88 1.45 18.31 0.20
C GLU A 88 1.48 16.93 -0.50
N ILE A 89 1.78 16.91 -1.79
CA ILE A 89 1.73 15.67 -2.59
C ILE A 89 3.14 15.29 -3.03
N GLU A 90 3.53 14.05 -2.75
CA GLU A 90 4.84 13.55 -3.15
C GLU A 90 4.92 13.38 -4.67
N ASN A 91 5.90 14.04 -5.29
CA ASN A 91 6.05 14.01 -6.73
C ASN A 91 6.69 12.70 -7.19
N ASN A 92 5.87 11.75 -7.64
CA ASN A 92 6.35 10.51 -8.23
C ASN A 92 6.40 10.59 -9.77
N LYS A 93 7.57 10.30 -10.35
CA LYS A 93 7.83 10.24 -11.80
C LYS A 93 7.64 8.84 -12.42
N ASN A 94 7.41 7.82 -11.60
CA ASN A 94 7.21 6.43 -11.99
C ASN A 94 5.95 5.83 -11.36
N LEU A 95 4.83 6.54 -11.54
CA LEU A 95 3.53 6.21 -10.97
C LEU A 95 3.01 4.84 -11.42
N LYS A 96 3.32 4.40 -12.66
CA LYS A 96 2.96 3.05 -13.12
C LYS A 96 3.54 1.94 -12.27
N LYS A 97 4.80 2.09 -11.84
CA LYS A 97 5.48 1.07 -11.04
C LYS A 97 5.03 1.10 -9.59
N ASN A 98 4.95 2.29 -9.01
CA ASN A 98 4.70 2.46 -7.58
C ASN A 98 3.22 2.50 -7.23
N ASN A 99 2.34 2.68 -8.23
CA ASN A 99 0.87 2.70 -8.19
C ASN A 99 0.23 3.45 -7.00
N THR A 100 0.97 4.36 -6.36
CA THR A 100 0.60 5.02 -5.13
C THR A 100 1.04 6.48 -5.20
N ILE A 101 0.16 7.37 -4.77
CA ILE A 101 0.44 8.77 -4.52
C ILE A 101 0.33 9.00 -3.01
N LEU A 102 1.37 9.59 -2.43
CA LEU A 102 1.43 9.91 -1.01
C LEU A 102 1.01 11.35 -0.77
N PHE A 103 0.07 11.52 0.16
CA PHE A 103 -0.51 12.79 0.56
C PHE A 103 -0.13 13.09 2.01
N TYR A 104 0.33 14.30 2.27
CA TYR A 104 0.58 14.78 3.62
C TYR A 104 -0.38 15.96 3.91
N PRO A 105 -1.26 15.85 4.92
CA PRO A 105 -2.30 16.84 5.16
C PRO A 105 -1.69 18.16 5.64
N LYS A 106 -2.13 19.28 5.02
CA LYS A 106 -1.79 20.61 5.51
C LYS A 106 -2.44 20.88 6.87
N ASP A 107 -2.00 21.93 7.55
CA ASP A 107 -2.48 22.27 8.91
C ASP A 107 -3.98 22.60 8.97
N THR A 108 -4.58 23.00 7.84
CA THR A 108 -6.01 23.27 7.74
C THR A 108 -6.88 22.01 7.70
N ILE A 109 -6.28 20.83 7.52
CA ILE A 109 -6.99 19.56 7.46
C ILE A 109 -7.02 18.93 8.84
N GLU A 110 -8.22 18.66 9.34
CA GLU A 110 -8.39 18.02 10.62
C GLU A 110 -8.04 16.53 10.59
N VAL A 111 -7.32 16.08 11.61
CA VAL A 111 -6.80 14.72 11.73
C VAL A 111 -7.11 14.17 13.12
N LEU A 112 -7.22 12.85 13.21
CA LEU A 112 -7.34 12.18 14.50
C LEU A 112 -6.02 12.30 15.27
N ARG A 113 -6.11 12.83 16.49
CA ARG A 113 -4.98 13.01 17.40
C ARG A 113 -5.19 12.14 18.64
N ILE A 114 -4.09 11.63 19.18
CA ILE A 114 -4.06 10.84 20.41
C ILE A 114 -3.40 11.69 21.50
N SER A 115 -3.88 11.60 22.74
CA SER A 115 -3.23 12.30 23.84
C SER A 115 -1.82 11.76 24.05
N ARG A 116 -0.84 12.62 24.30
CA ARG A 116 0.52 12.17 24.64
C ARG A 116 0.58 11.16 25.78
N PHE A 117 -0.37 11.24 26.70
CA PHE A 117 -0.46 10.35 27.86
C PHE A 117 -1.04 8.97 27.55
N GLU A 118 -1.58 8.78 26.34
CA GLU A 118 -2.19 7.52 25.89
C GLU A 118 -1.35 6.82 24.82
N VAL A 119 -0.20 7.40 24.45
CA VAL A 119 0.67 6.85 23.41
C VAL A 119 1.36 5.60 23.94
N LYS A 120 1.27 4.52 23.15
CA LYS A 120 1.90 3.23 23.45
C LYS A 120 2.99 2.91 22.44
N LYS A 121 3.82 1.91 22.75
CA LYS A 121 4.90 1.44 21.86
C LYS A 121 4.37 1.11 20.46
N GLU A 122 3.19 0.51 20.36
CA GLU A 122 2.56 0.08 19.11
C GLU A 122 2.26 1.25 18.15
N PHE A 123 2.01 2.44 18.70
CA PHE A 123 1.80 3.65 17.91
C PHE A 123 3.04 3.99 17.06
N PHE A 124 4.24 3.76 17.61
CA PHE A 124 5.51 4.03 16.93
C PHE A 124 5.93 2.86 16.05
N THR A 125 5.83 1.62 16.53
CA THR A 125 6.29 0.44 15.78
C THR A 125 5.48 0.20 14.52
N SER A 126 4.17 0.47 14.54
CA SER A 126 3.31 0.46 13.34
C SER A 126 3.78 1.43 12.25
N ARG A 127 4.56 2.46 12.61
CA ARG A 127 5.11 3.49 11.72
C ARG A 127 6.61 3.30 11.47
N SER A 128 7.08 2.06 11.57
CA SER A 128 8.47 1.67 11.27
C SER A 128 9.54 2.28 12.19
N ILE A 129 9.14 2.71 13.40
CA ILE A 129 10.09 3.09 14.44
C ILE A 129 10.55 1.81 15.15
N SER A 130 11.86 1.67 15.38
CA SER A 130 12.42 0.51 16.08
C SER A 130 11.91 0.44 17.52
N GLU A 131 11.84 -0.78 18.06
CA GLU A 131 11.28 -1.01 19.40
C GLU A 131 11.96 -0.20 20.50
N THR A 132 13.29 -0.17 20.52
CA THR A 132 14.07 0.58 21.50
C THR A 132 13.78 2.09 21.43
N LEU A 133 13.50 2.60 20.23
CA LEU A 133 13.16 4.01 20.04
C LEU A 133 11.71 4.29 20.41
N ALA A 134 10.80 3.36 20.09
CA ALA A 134 9.41 3.46 20.48
C ALA A 134 9.25 3.53 22.01
N GLU A 135 9.98 2.70 22.76
CA GLU A 135 9.98 2.73 24.24
C GLU A 135 10.47 4.08 24.78
N LYS A 136 11.62 4.57 24.31
CA LYS A 136 12.14 5.89 24.69
C LYS A 136 11.17 7.02 24.37
N SER A 137 10.48 6.95 23.23
CA SER A 137 9.47 7.95 22.87
C SER A 137 8.31 7.96 23.83
N VAL A 138 7.81 6.78 24.21
CA VAL A 138 6.72 6.65 25.18
C VAL A 138 7.15 7.21 26.54
N ASP A 139 8.33 6.85 27.03
CA ASP A 139 8.85 7.36 28.31
C ASP A 139 8.90 8.89 28.34
N ILE A 140 9.31 9.52 27.24
CA ILE A 140 9.36 10.98 27.13
C ILE A 140 7.97 11.61 27.15
N PHE A 141 7.00 11.01 26.46
CA PHE A 141 5.64 11.55 26.39
C PHE A 141 4.84 11.36 27.67
N LEU A 142 5.05 10.24 28.37
CA LEU A 142 4.37 9.93 29.63
C LEU A 142 4.94 10.69 30.83
N ASP A 143 6.12 11.29 30.70
CA ASP A 143 6.69 12.16 31.75
C ASP A 143 5.91 13.47 31.86
N THR A 144 5.04 13.54 32.88
CA THR A 144 4.18 14.68 33.17
C THR A 144 4.94 15.96 33.53
N LYS A 145 6.24 15.88 33.86
CA LYS A 145 7.06 17.05 34.17
C LYS A 145 7.44 17.84 32.91
N ASN A 146 7.44 17.20 31.76
CA ASN A 146 7.77 17.84 30.50
C ASN A 146 6.52 18.47 29.89
N SER A 147 6.66 19.64 29.31
CA SER A 147 5.70 20.20 28.35
C SER A 147 5.76 19.45 27.01
N PHE A 148 4.76 19.64 26.15
CA PHE A 148 4.77 19.03 24.81
C PHE A 148 5.98 19.48 23.98
N GLU A 149 6.34 20.76 24.04
CA GLU A 149 7.51 21.31 23.32
C GLU A 149 8.84 20.73 23.82
N GLU A 150 8.96 20.52 25.13
CA GLU A 150 10.13 19.84 25.72
C GLU A 150 10.19 18.37 25.31
N CYS A 151 9.06 17.67 25.29
CA CYS A 151 9.01 16.30 24.76
C CYS A 151 9.51 16.28 23.30
N MET A 152 9.00 17.17 22.45
CA MET A 152 9.41 17.23 21.04
C MET A 152 10.91 17.54 20.88
N THR A 153 11.46 18.43 21.71
CA THR A 153 12.90 18.75 21.72
C THR A 153 13.73 17.53 22.11
N LYS A 154 13.39 16.86 23.22
CA LYS A 154 14.06 15.63 23.67
C LYS A 154 14.00 14.52 22.61
N LEU A 155 12.86 14.34 21.97
CA LEU A 155 12.71 13.37 20.88
C LEU A 155 13.67 13.73 19.74
N GLN A 156 13.69 14.97 19.28
CA GLN A 156 14.60 15.39 18.19
C GLN A 156 16.08 15.13 18.49
N GLU A 157 16.51 15.24 19.76
CA GLU A 157 17.88 14.91 20.16
C GLU A 157 18.21 13.41 20.07
N ILE A 158 17.24 12.55 20.35
CA ILE A 158 17.37 11.09 20.21
C ILE A 158 17.34 10.70 18.73
N TYR A 159 16.59 11.43 17.91
CA TYR A 159 16.37 11.13 16.49
C TYR A 159 17.28 11.95 15.57
N LYS A 160 18.60 11.76 15.72
CA LYS A 160 19.63 12.36 14.83
C LYS A 160 19.84 11.63 13.50
N GLY A 161 19.24 10.44 13.32
CA GLY A 161 19.35 9.65 12.09
C GLY A 161 18.43 10.11 10.96
N THR A 162 18.78 9.79 9.71
CA THR A 162 18.00 10.17 8.51
C THR A 162 16.69 9.40 8.36
N PHE A 163 16.62 8.15 8.84
CA PHE A 163 15.54 7.22 8.51
C PHE A 163 14.17 7.65 9.07
N ASN A 164 14.13 8.32 10.22
CA ASN A 164 12.87 8.69 10.90
C ASN A 164 12.70 10.19 11.16
N ALA A 165 13.64 11.02 10.70
CA ALA A 165 13.63 12.46 10.98
C ALA A 165 12.34 13.14 10.50
N GLU A 166 11.80 12.72 9.35
CA GLU A 166 10.56 13.29 8.81
C GLU A 166 9.35 12.94 9.69
N PHE A 167 9.26 11.71 10.20
CA PHE A 167 8.18 11.30 11.10
C PHE A 167 8.16 12.18 12.37
N TYR A 168 9.29 12.30 13.06
CA TYR A 168 9.37 13.06 14.31
C TYR A 168 9.19 14.57 14.11
N LYS A 169 9.63 15.12 12.98
CA LYS A 169 9.53 16.57 12.72
C LYS A 169 8.19 17.00 12.13
N LYS A 170 7.61 16.19 11.24
CA LYS A 170 6.38 16.55 10.50
C LYS A 170 5.16 15.82 11.05
N ALA A 171 5.22 14.49 11.11
CA ALA A 171 4.03 13.68 11.40
C ALA A 171 3.63 13.70 12.88
N LEU A 172 4.60 13.54 13.78
CA LEU A 172 4.35 13.36 15.20
C LEU A 172 3.59 14.53 15.84
N PRO A 173 3.93 15.82 15.56
CA PRO A 173 3.15 16.95 16.06
C PRO A 173 1.69 16.99 15.60
N LYS A 174 1.39 16.39 14.44
CA LYS A 174 0.01 16.26 13.94
C LYS A 174 -0.76 15.11 14.56
N LEU A 175 -0.07 14.08 15.05
CA LEU A 175 -0.70 12.87 15.56
C LEU A 175 -0.93 12.89 17.07
N ILE A 176 -0.20 13.75 17.80
CA ILE A 176 -0.24 13.81 19.26
C ILE A 176 -0.62 15.22 19.72
N TYR A 177 -1.36 15.31 20.83
CA TYR A 177 -1.63 16.57 21.56
C TYR A 177 -1.25 16.46 23.04
#